data_AF-A0A3A8G1S1-F1
#
_entry.id   AF-A0A3A8G1S1-F1
#
_cell.length_a   1.000
_cell.length_b   1.000
_cell.length_c   1.000
_cell.angle_alpha   90.00
_cell.angle_beta   90.00
_cell.angle_gamma   90.00
#
_symmetry.space_group_name_H-M   'P 1'
#
loop_
_entity.id
_entity.type
_entity.pdbx_description
1 polymer ?
#
loop_
_entity_poly.entity_id
_entity_poly.type
_entity_poly.pdbx_seq_one_letter_code
_entity_poly.pdbx_strand_id
1 'polypeptide(L)'
;MNILNGTKAFEAMSAGQKIECRHVGSDLDFDEIRNFPATVFIDQEYEFRVAVVYMLIGAIRVPEATKEAPAKGTLCFTPSLLTTELSKSFKWKNSDLDLALLQRGQVHLYEENAVIHAQALITISHGSFKADEASTADNELPWEDKNVQNPTSNDVEDKSFERQSSIQIIKQGPVTAVEDSLSEGIETDPVKIIEKFTAQINACTSNDTVLALRHVFMANGHLDREHTQHLCKLTEDKLLELDPEQYTPKLESPSENLSIEELQRLQAEAEKLVTENRLAEQAESEYQALLKELLEGVANASTPAEVNSHTRYTKPWTELQRKPLLNAIHKRLQELAPAEAEIKMPPSLMVQIQNAPDLTTLDALEIDVSTRHADIQPKLMGYVKQRRFELENQASEAS
;
A
#
# COMPACT_ATOMS: atom_id res chain seq x y z
N MET A 1 14.47 6.01 -4.77
CA MET A 1 15.02 4.65 -4.55
C MET A 1 16.54 4.68 -4.68
N ASN A 2 17.31 4.04 -3.78
CA ASN A 2 18.79 4.08 -3.84
C ASN A 2 19.33 2.75 -4.36
N ILE A 3 20.11 2.81 -5.42
CA ILE A 3 20.73 1.65 -6.07
C ILE A 3 22.11 1.40 -5.44
N LEU A 4 22.34 0.14 -5.06
CA LEU A 4 23.58 -0.36 -4.49
C LEU A 4 24.42 -1.02 -5.58
N ASN A 5 25.73 -0.87 -5.46
CA ASN A 5 26.68 -1.71 -6.19
C ASN A 5 26.88 -3.05 -5.45
N GLY A 6 27.49 -4.03 -6.11
CA GLY A 6 27.67 -5.36 -5.53
C GLY A 6 28.42 -5.38 -4.19
N THR A 7 29.42 -4.52 -3.98
CA THR A 7 30.12 -4.41 -2.69
C THR A 7 29.20 -3.96 -1.56
N LYS A 8 28.43 -2.89 -1.75
CA LYS A 8 27.47 -2.40 -0.75
C LYS A 8 26.31 -3.36 -0.54
N ALA A 9 25.87 -4.04 -1.58
CA ALA A 9 24.84 -5.07 -1.50
C ALA A 9 25.31 -6.26 -0.65
N PHE A 10 26.57 -6.67 -0.81
CA PHE A 10 27.17 -7.72 -0.01
C PHE A 10 27.32 -7.31 1.46
N GLU A 11 27.78 -6.08 1.74
CA GLU A 11 27.84 -5.54 3.10
C GLU A 11 26.46 -5.52 3.76
N ALA A 12 25.45 -5.01 3.07
CA ALA A 12 24.06 -4.99 3.54
C ALA A 12 23.51 -6.40 3.79
N MET A 13 23.78 -7.35 2.90
CA MET A 13 23.43 -8.76 3.09
C MET A 13 24.12 -9.38 4.31
N SER A 14 25.40 -9.06 4.53
CA SER A 14 26.16 -9.53 5.69
C SER A 14 25.68 -8.95 7.02
N ALA A 15 25.08 -7.76 6.98
CA ALA A 15 24.38 -7.14 8.10
C ALA A 15 22.96 -7.71 8.34
N GLY A 16 22.56 -8.75 7.58
CA GLY A 16 21.26 -9.40 7.71
C GLY A 16 20.12 -8.71 6.96
N GLN A 17 20.42 -7.71 6.13
CA GLN A 17 19.41 -7.05 5.30
C GLN A 17 19.05 -7.93 4.10
N LYS A 18 17.77 -7.95 3.74
CA LYS A 18 17.33 -8.63 2.51
C LYS A 18 17.71 -7.77 1.31
N ILE A 19 18.27 -8.40 0.27
CA ILE A 19 18.71 -7.72 -0.96
C ILE A 19 17.88 -8.23 -2.13
N GLU A 20 17.52 -7.33 -3.01
CA GLU A 20 16.92 -7.63 -4.30
C GLU A 20 17.87 -7.18 -5.41
N CYS A 21 17.79 -7.87 -6.55
CA CYS A 21 18.71 -7.76 -7.68
C CYS A 21 17.91 -7.67 -8.98
N ARG A 22 18.40 -6.90 -9.94
CA ARG A 22 17.97 -6.96 -11.33
C ARG A 22 19.12 -6.59 -12.27
N HIS A 23 18.91 -6.81 -13.56
CA HIS A 23 19.84 -6.35 -14.58
C HIS A 23 19.73 -4.83 -14.76
N VAL A 24 20.87 -4.16 -14.93
CA VAL A 24 20.95 -2.71 -15.18
C VAL A 24 20.16 -2.39 -16.44
N GLY A 25 19.27 -1.39 -16.34
CA GLY A 25 18.43 -0.96 -17.47
C GLY A 25 17.30 -1.92 -17.83
N SER A 26 17.03 -2.95 -17.02
CA SER A 26 15.85 -3.79 -17.19
C SER A 26 14.59 -3.08 -16.71
N ASP A 27 13.51 -3.22 -17.50
CA ASP A 27 12.16 -2.78 -17.11
C ASP A 27 11.49 -3.74 -16.12
N LEU A 28 12.15 -4.87 -15.80
CA LEU A 28 11.66 -5.81 -14.81
C LEU A 28 11.84 -5.26 -13.38
N ASP A 29 10.93 -5.69 -12.50
CA ASP A 29 11.02 -5.44 -11.07
C ASP A 29 12.25 -6.12 -10.46
N PHE A 30 12.71 -5.61 -9.33
CA PHE A 30 13.77 -6.26 -8.57
C PHE A 30 13.27 -7.58 -7.99
N ASP A 31 14.08 -8.62 -8.13
CA ASP A 31 13.77 -9.97 -7.65
C ASP A 31 14.72 -10.38 -6.51
N GLU A 32 14.36 -11.40 -5.74
CA GLU A 32 15.14 -11.83 -4.59
C GLU A 32 16.56 -12.24 -5.01
N ILE A 33 17.59 -11.76 -4.29
CA ILE A 33 19.00 -12.07 -4.58
C ILE A 33 19.29 -13.58 -4.64
N ARG A 34 18.47 -14.40 -3.97
CA ARG A 34 18.61 -15.87 -3.94
C ARG A 34 18.27 -16.55 -5.26
N ASN A 35 17.55 -15.86 -6.15
CA ASN A 35 17.25 -16.35 -7.49
C ASN A 35 18.42 -16.16 -8.47
N PHE A 36 19.47 -15.46 -8.04
CA PHE A 36 20.64 -15.14 -8.85
C PHE A 36 21.90 -15.89 -8.35
N PRO A 37 22.84 -16.22 -9.26
CA PRO A 37 24.12 -16.80 -8.86
C PRO A 37 24.97 -15.77 -8.10
N ALA A 38 25.80 -16.21 -7.15
CA ALA A 38 26.64 -15.32 -6.35
C ALA A 38 27.64 -14.45 -7.16
N THR A 39 27.86 -14.77 -8.43
CA THR A 39 28.68 -14.00 -9.36
C THR A 39 28.10 -12.62 -9.67
N VAL A 40 26.80 -12.38 -9.44
CA VAL A 40 26.20 -11.05 -9.71
C VAL A 40 26.83 -9.94 -8.87
N PHE A 41 27.36 -10.24 -7.68
CA PHE A 41 28.00 -9.22 -6.82
C PHE A 41 29.28 -8.60 -7.39
N ILE A 42 29.91 -9.26 -8.36
CA ILE A 42 31.12 -8.77 -9.05
C ILE A 42 30.81 -8.29 -10.47
N ASP A 43 29.59 -8.52 -10.94
CA ASP A 43 29.14 -8.15 -12.27
C ASP A 43 28.56 -6.73 -12.27
N GLN A 44 28.98 -5.91 -13.23
CA GLN A 44 28.53 -4.53 -13.37
C GLN A 44 27.21 -4.42 -14.14
N GLU A 45 26.75 -5.52 -14.74
CA GLU A 45 25.48 -5.61 -15.45
C GLU A 45 24.29 -5.77 -14.49
N TYR A 46 24.54 -5.89 -13.18
CA TYR A 46 23.51 -6.02 -12.16
C TYR A 46 23.50 -4.86 -11.18
N GLU A 47 22.29 -4.49 -10.79
CA GLU A 47 22.05 -3.48 -9.77
C GLU A 47 21.21 -4.04 -8.63
N PHE A 48 21.50 -3.53 -7.43
CA PHE A 48 20.97 -4.09 -6.19
C PHE A 48 20.21 -3.03 -5.41
N ARG A 49 19.28 -3.46 -4.57
CA ARG A 49 18.70 -2.61 -3.54
C ARG A 49 18.40 -3.42 -2.29
N VAL A 50 18.27 -2.74 -1.16
CA VAL A 50 17.69 -3.37 0.04
C VAL A 50 16.22 -3.62 -0.23
N ALA A 51 15.77 -4.86 0.01
CA ALA A 51 14.38 -5.27 -0.18
C ALA A 51 13.45 -4.38 0.64
N VAL A 52 12.47 -3.80 -0.03
CA VAL A 52 11.47 -2.98 0.65
C VAL A 52 10.43 -3.93 1.23
N VAL A 53 10.42 -4.07 2.55
CA VAL A 53 9.37 -4.83 3.24
C VAL A 53 8.11 -3.98 3.28
N TYR A 54 6.97 -4.52 2.86
CA TYR A 54 5.69 -3.80 2.85
C TYR A 54 4.76 -4.31 3.96
N MET A 55 4.03 -3.39 4.57
CA MET A 55 2.90 -3.63 5.45
C MET A 55 1.61 -3.08 4.81
N LEU A 56 0.44 -3.52 5.30
CA LEU A 56 -0.85 -2.96 4.88
C LEU A 56 -1.34 -1.94 5.90
N ILE A 57 -1.71 -0.75 5.43
CA ILE A 57 -2.49 0.22 6.19
C ILE A 57 -3.79 0.44 5.42
N GLY A 58 -4.88 -0.15 5.91
CA GLY A 58 -6.14 -0.23 5.16
C GLY A 58 -5.95 -1.05 3.87
N ALA A 59 -6.23 -0.44 2.72
CA ALA A 59 -6.06 -1.04 1.40
C ALA A 59 -4.71 -0.70 0.71
N ILE A 60 -3.87 0.14 1.33
CA ILE A 60 -2.62 0.63 0.73
C ILE A 60 -1.43 -0.20 1.24
N ARG A 61 -0.56 -0.62 0.32
CA ARG A 61 0.74 -1.25 0.64
C ARG A 61 1.75 -0.16 0.96
N VAL A 62 2.21 -0.14 2.21
CA VAL A 62 3.12 0.88 2.73
C VAL A 62 4.47 0.24 3.03
N PRO A 63 5.59 0.81 2.55
CA PRO A 63 6.92 0.40 2.99
C PRO A 63 7.07 0.48 4.51
N GLU A 64 7.56 -0.58 5.15
CA GLU A 64 7.85 -0.57 6.58
C GLU A 64 8.92 0.49 6.91
N ALA A 65 8.72 1.19 8.02
CA ALA A 65 9.72 2.10 8.55
C ALA A 65 10.95 1.34 9.05
N THR A 66 12.07 2.05 9.13
CA THR A 66 13.34 1.50 9.61
C THR A 66 13.19 1.07 11.06
N LYS A 67 13.64 -0.16 11.38
CA LYS A 67 13.58 -0.72 12.75
C LYS A 67 14.84 -0.44 13.56
N GLU A 68 15.94 -0.17 12.89
CA GLU A 68 17.25 0.09 13.50
C GLU A 68 17.58 1.59 13.43
N ALA A 69 18.31 2.08 14.44
CA ALA A 69 18.73 3.47 14.49
C ALA A 69 19.74 3.76 13.36
N PRO A 70 19.45 4.71 12.45
CA PRO A 70 20.39 5.10 11.41
C PRO A 70 21.69 5.69 12.00
N ALA A 71 22.75 5.75 11.17
CA ALA A 71 23.98 6.42 11.57
C ALA A 71 23.73 7.92 11.85
N LYS A 72 24.42 8.48 12.84
CA LYS A 72 24.30 9.91 13.18
C LYS A 72 24.64 10.77 11.96
N GLY A 73 23.76 11.70 11.63
CA GLY A 73 23.85 12.59 10.48
C GLY A 73 23.11 12.10 9.23
N THR A 74 22.58 10.87 9.23
CA THR A 74 21.81 10.32 8.10
C THR A 74 20.54 11.13 7.84
N LEU A 75 20.28 11.47 6.59
CA LEU A 75 19.03 12.12 6.19
C LEU A 75 17.89 11.11 6.25
N CYS A 76 16.85 11.44 6.99
CA CYS A 76 15.65 10.62 7.19
C CYS A 76 14.40 11.44 6.91
N PHE A 77 13.27 10.74 6.74
CA PHE A 77 11.98 11.31 6.42
C PHE A 77 10.92 10.74 7.37
N THR A 78 10.00 11.58 7.81
CA THR A 78 8.83 11.17 8.60
C THR A 78 7.54 11.50 7.85
N PRO A 79 6.50 10.65 7.91
CA PRO A 79 5.20 11.01 7.36
C PRO A 79 4.69 12.28 8.05
N SER A 80 4.15 13.21 7.27
CA SER A 80 3.56 14.45 7.77
C SER A 80 2.08 14.49 7.41
N LEU A 81 1.25 14.66 8.44
CA LEU A 81 -0.21 14.81 8.30
C LEU A 81 -0.67 16.25 8.55
N LEU A 82 0.24 17.12 8.98
CA LEU A 82 -0.07 18.48 9.45
C LEU A 82 0.19 19.56 8.40
N THR A 83 0.84 19.19 7.29
CA THR A 83 1.31 20.11 6.25
C THR A 83 0.83 19.66 4.88
N THR A 84 0.89 20.57 3.90
CA THR A 84 0.61 20.25 2.49
C THR A 84 1.60 19.24 1.92
N GLU A 85 2.84 19.25 2.40
CA GLU A 85 3.83 18.22 2.11
C GLU A 85 3.57 17.01 3.02
N LEU A 86 3.41 15.84 2.40
CA LEU A 86 3.09 14.58 3.08
C LEU A 86 4.31 13.91 3.75
N SER A 87 5.48 14.52 3.66
CA SER A 87 6.69 14.08 4.34
C SER A 87 7.44 15.26 4.93
N LYS A 88 8.28 14.99 5.92
CA LYS A 88 9.20 15.97 6.49
C LYS A 88 10.59 15.37 6.61
N SER A 89 11.59 16.04 6.06
CA SER A 89 12.99 15.63 6.15
C SER A 89 13.64 16.10 7.46
N PHE A 90 14.54 15.30 8.00
CA PHE A 90 15.36 15.65 9.17
C PHE A 90 16.67 14.86 9.15
N LYS A 91 17.69 15.39 9.85
CA LYS A 91 18.95 14.66 10.05
C LYS A 91 18.89 13.90 11.36
N TRP A 92 19.15 12.60 11.31
CA TRP A 92 19.20 11.73 12.49
C TRP A 92 20.29 12.20 13.45
N LYS A 93 19.92 12.62 14.66
CA LYS A 93 20.87 13.09 15.68
C LYS A 93 21.02 12.12 16.85
N ASN A 94 20.23 11.04 16.85
CA ASN A 94 20.05 10.15 17.99
C ASN A 94 19.51 10.91 19.21
N SER A 95 18.62 11.88 18.97
CA SER A 95 17.92 12.63 20.01
C SER A 95 16.70 11.85 20.52
N ASP A 96 16.16 12.24 21.68
CA ASP A 96 14.96 11.59 22.24
C ASP A 96 13.77 11.65 21.28
N LEU A 97 13.65 12.73 20.50
CA LEU A 97 12.61 12.87 19.48
C LEU A 97 12.82 11.88 18.32
N ASP A 98 14.07 11.72 17.86
CA ASP A 98 14.41 10.78 16.80
C ASP A 98 14.09 9.34 17.22
N LEU A 99 14.46 8.98 18.46
CA LEU A 99 14.18 7.67 19.04
C LEU A 99 12.67 7.44 19.21
N ALA A 100 11.91 8.46 19.60
CA ALA A 100 10.46 8.35 19.69
C ALA A 100 9.81 8.12 18.31
N LEU A 101 10.27 8.81 17.26
CA LEU A 101 9.80 8.58 15.88
C LEU A 101 10.13 7.17 15.42
N LEU A 102 11.34 6.66 15.74
CA LEU A 102 11.77 5.32 15.39
C LEU A 102 10.90 4.26 16.07
N GLN A 103 10.68 4.40 17.38
CA GLN A 103 9.83 3.50 18.17
C GLN A 103 8.38 3.47 17.67
N ARG A 104 7.89 4.57 17.10
CA ARG A 104 6.55 4.69 16.52
C ARG A 104 6.46 4.21 15.07
N GLY A 105 7.56 3.73 14.49
CA GLY A 105 7.59 3.28 13.10
C GLY A 105 7.35 4.40 12.10
N GLN A 106 7.85 5.60 12.37
CA GLN A 106 7.66 6.78 11.51
C GLN A 106 8.94 7.20 10.76
N VAL A 107 10.04 6.46 10.91
CA VAL A 107 11.33 6.85 10.33
C VAL A 107 11.61 6.10 9.03
N HIS A 108 11.62 6.82 7.92
CA HIS A 108 11.93 6.30 6.59
C HIS A 108 13.27 6.85 6.09
N LEU A 109 14.02 6.03 5.36
CA LEU A 109 15.25 6.47 4.68
C LEU A 109 14.98 7.17 3.34
N TYR A 110 13.77 6.98 2.80
CA TYR A 110 13.34 7.53 1.52
C TYR A 110 12.08 8.37 1.68
N GLU A 111 12.04 9.50 0.98
CA GLU A 111 10.92 10.44 1.02
C GLU A 111 9.61 9.79 0.56
N GLU A 112 9.64 9.11 -0.58
CA GLU A 112 8.48 8.44 -1.18
C GLU A 112 7.82 7.44 -0.22
N ASN A 113 8.62 6.71 0.57
CA ASN A 113 8.10 5.79 1.59
C ASN A 113 7.32 6.53 2.68
N ALA A 114 7.83 7.68 3.13
CA ALA A 114 7.14 8.52 4.10
C ALA A 114 5.85 9.13 3.53
N VAL A 115 5.86 9.52 2.24
CA VAL A 115 4.68 10.02 1.53
C VAL A 115 3.60 8.94 1.44
N ILE A 116 3.93 7.73 1.00
CA ILE A 116 2.99 6.60 0.91
C ILE A 116 2.42 6.27 2.30
N HIS A 117 3.25 6.30 3.33
CA HIS A 117 2.80 6.09 4.71
C HIS A 117 1.79 7.17 5.14
N ALA A 118 2.08 8.45 4.88
CA ALA A 118 1.15 9.54 5.19
C ALA A 118 -0.17 9.43 4.41
N GLN A 119 -0.10 9.13 3.11
CA GLN A 119 -1.30 8.90 2.28
C GLN A 119 -2.17 7.80 2.87
N ALA A 120 -1.56 6.68 3.27
CA ALA A 120 -2.30 5.57 3.84
C ALA A 120 -2.99 5.93 5.17
N LEU A 121 -2.33 6.73 6.03
CA LEU A 121 -2.94 7.24 7.27
C LEU A 121 -4.09 8.22 7.00
N ILE A 122 -3.99 9.05 5.97
CA ILE A 122 -5.06 9.96 5.56
C ILE A 122 -6.25 9.16 5.03
N THR A 123 -6.01 8.24 4.08
CA THR A 123 -7.05 7.45 3.44
C THR A 123 -7.79 6.54 4.44
N ILE A 124 -7.08 5.87 5.35
CA ILE A 124 -7.73 5.04 6.37
C ILE A 124 -8.55 5.86 7.37
N SER A 125 -8.20 7.14 7.54
CA SER A 125 -8.97 8.11 8.33
C SER A 125 -10.12 8.75 7.53
N HIS A 126 -10.39 8.25 6.32
CA HIS A 126 -11.37 8.78 5.36
C HIS A 126 -11.10 10.22 4.91
N GLY A 127 -9.85 10.69 4.99
CA GLY A 127 -9.43 11.99 4.47
C GLY A 127 -9.06 11.93 2.98
N SER A 128 -8.96 13.11 2.34
CA SER A 128 -8.49 13.28 0.97
C SER A 128 -7.24 14.16 0.92
N PHE A 129 -6.35 13.86 -0.02
CA PHE A 129 -5.13 14.63 -0.32
C PHE A 129 -5.26 15.42 -1.63
N LYS A 130 -6.37 15.27 -2.36
CA LYS A 130 -6.66 16.06 -3.55
C LYS A 130 -7.51 17.27 -3.16
N ALA A 131 -7.09 18.46 -3.57
CA ALA A 131 -8.02 19.56 -3.73
C ALA A 131 -8.85 19.22 -4.97
N ASP A 132 -9.98 18.54 -4.79
CA ASP A 132 -10.85 18.22 -5.90
C ASP A 132 -11.45 19.51 -6.46
N GLU A 133 -11.26 19.74 -7.76
CA GLU A 133 -12.18 20.52 -8.55
C GLU A 133 -13.58 19.98 -8.29
N ALA A 134 -14.42 20.84 -7.72
CA ALA A 134 -15.82 20.66 -7.35
C ALA A 134 -16.50 19.40 -7.90
N SER A 135 -16.64 18.37 -7.06
CA SER A 135 -17.78 17.46 -7.15
C SER A 135 -18.94 18.05 -6.36
N THR A 136 -19.84 18.74 -7.05
CA THR A 136 -21.21 18.97 -6.57
C THR A 136 -21.90 17.62 -6.42
N ALA A 137 -22.00 17.14 -5.19
CA ALA A 137 -22.90 16.05 -4.84
C ALA A 137 -23.48 16.35 -3.47
N ASP A 138 -24.79 16.61 -3.47
CA ASP A 138 -25.63 16.86 -2.33
C ASP A 138 -25.45 15.76 -1.27
N ASN A 139 -25.23 16.18 -0.02
CA ASN A 139 -25.57 15.38 1.14
C ASN A 139 -25.95 16.33 2.28
N GLU A 140 -27.26 16.50 2.44
CA GLU A 140 -27.89 17.07 3.62
C GLU A 140 -27.36 16.36 4.88
N LEU A 141 -26.74 17.12 5.78
CA LEU A 141 -26.31 16.62 7.08
C LEU A 141 -27.49 16.67 8.07
N PRO A 142 -27.87 15.53 8.70
CA PRO A 142 -29.09 15.40 9.48
C PRO A 142 -28.87 15.67 10.98
N TRP A 143 -28.43 16.87 11.34
CA TRP A 143 -28.52 17.33 12.73
C TRP A 143 -28.56 18.86 12.82
N GLU A 144 -29.65 19.45 12.33
CA GLU A 144 -30.11 20.73 12.87
C GLU A 144 -31.27 20.51 13.83
N ASP A 145 -30.99 20.75 15.12
CA ASP A 145 -31.89 21.33 16.12
C ASP A 145 -31.17 21.30 17.48
N LYS A 146 -31.27 22.26 18.41
CA LYS A 146 -31.67 23.68 18.42
C LYS A 146 -31.23 24.21 19.80
N ASN A 147 -30.54 25.36 19.82
CA ASN A 147 -30.76 26.49 20.73
C ASN A 147 -30.50 26.34 22.26
N VAL A 148 -29.54 27.13 22.83
CA VAL A 148 -29.80 28.11 23.93
C VAL A 148 -28.77 29.27 23.90
N GLN A 149 -29.23 30.43 23.39
CA GLN A 149 -29.05 31.85 23.83
C GLN A 149 -27.72 32.43 24.42
N ASN A 150 -27.05 33.28 23.61
CA ASN A 150 -26.68 34.74 23.74
C ASN A 150 -26.25 35.39 25.09
N PRO A 151 -25.65 36.62 25.10
CA PRO A 151 -24.94 37.41 24.06
C PRO A 151 -23.61 38.05 24.56
N THR A 152 -22.79 38.66 23.67
CA THR A 152 -22.27 40.06 23.77
C THR A 152 -21.41 40.43 22.55
N SER A 153 -21.73 41.60 22.00
CA SER A 153 -21.15 42.36 20.89
C SER A 153 -19.67 42.74 21.07
N ASN A 154 -18.91 42.78 19.97
CA ASN A 154 -18.30 44.02 19.47
C ASN A 154 -17.74 43.86 18.04
N ASP A 155 -18.25 44.70 17.16
CA ASP A 155 -17.80 45.01 15.81
C ASP A 155 -16.36 45.54 15.77
N VAL A 156 -15.62 45.23 14.69
CA VAL A 156 -14.85 46.22 13.92
C VAL A 156 -14.75 45.75 12.45
N GLU A 157 -15.18 46.62 11.54
CA GLU A 157 -15.12 46.57 10.07
C GLU A 157 -13.68 46.52 9.52
N ASP A 158 -13.46 45.90 8.35
CA ASP A 158 -12.74 46.60 7.27
C ASP A 158 -12.96 46.00 5.86
N LYS A 159 -12.69 46.86 4.89
CA LYS A 159 -13.28 47.00 3.55
C LYS A 159 -12.71 46.12 2.44
N SER A 160 -13.55 45.91 1.43
CA SER A 160 -13.22 45.48 0.07
C SER A 160 -12.58 46.61 -0.77
N PHE A 161 -11.59 46.29 -1.63
CA PHE A 161 -11.53 46.74 -3.04
C PHE A 161 -10.44 46.03 -3.89
N GLU A 162 -10.88 45.50 -5.04
CA GLU A 162 -10.33 45.27 -6.40
C GLU A 162 -8.84 45.01 -6.76
N ARG A 163 -8.65 44.14 -7.78
CA ARG A 163 -7.98 44.40 -9.10
C ARG A 163 -8.21 43.22 -10.08
N GLN A 164 -9.04 43.38 -11.12
CA GLN A 164 -8.74 43.68 -12.54
C GLN A 164 -8.03 42.61 -13.38
N SER A 165 -8.69 42.18 -14.48
CA SER A 165 -8.05 41.87 -15.76
C SER A 165 -9.01 42.11 -16.92
N SER A 166 -8.44 42.63 -18.01
CA SER A 166 -9.08 43.39 -19.09
C SER A 166 -8.87 42.71 -20.44
N ILE A 167 -9.92 42.44 -21.21
CA ILE A 167 -9.87 42.35 -22.68
C ILE A 167 -11.17 42.93 -23.28
N GLN A 168 -11.02 43.84 -24.25
CA GLN A 168 -12.08 44.59 -24.93
C GLN A 168 -12.52 43.88 -26.22
N ILE A 169 -13.83 43.81 -26.49
CA ILE A 169 -14.40 43.37 -27.77
C ILE A 169 -14.65 44.61 -28.65
N ILE A 170 -14.07 44.63 -29.85
CA ILE A 170 -14.22 45.70 -30.83
C ILE A 170 -15.29 45.30 -31.87
N LYS A 171 -16.34 46.13 -31.97
CA LYS A 171 -17.36 46.30 -33.03
C LYS A 171 -17.69 45.12 -33.97
N GLN A 172 -18.94 44.66 -33.90
CA GLN A 172 -19.60 43.85 -34.94
C GLN A 172 -20.04 44.73 -36.13
N GLY A 173 -19.66 44.34 -37.35
CA GLY A 173 -20.25 44.83 -38.61
C GLY A 173 -21.40 43.91 -39.07
N PRO A 174 -22.29 44.36 -39.98
CA PRO A 174 -23.49 43.60 -40.34
C PRO A 174 -23.12 42.46 -41.28
N VAL A 175 -23.46 41.22 -40.90
CA VAL A 175 -23.39 40.08 -41.80
C VAL A 175 -24.77 39.92 -42.44
N THR A 176 -24.76 40.03 -43.77
CA THR A 176 -25.89 39.84 -44.67
C THR A 176 -26.51 38.46 -44.50
N ALA A 177 -27.84 38.45 -44.35
CA ALA A 177 -28.66 37.25 -44.43
C ALA A 177 -28.43 36.54 -45.78
N VAL A 178 -28.12 35.26 -45.71
CA VAL A 178 -28.55 34.29 -46.71
C VAL A 178 -29.43 33.31 -45.95
N GLU A 179 -30.69 33.71 -45.82
CA GLU A 179 -31.79 32.76 -45.65
C GLU A 179 -31.84 31.94 -46.94
N ASP A 180 -31.38 30.69 -46.90
CA ASP A 180 -32.08 29.65 -47.63
C ASP A 180 -31.78 28.26 -47.07
N SER A 181 -32.83 27.44 -47.01
CA SER A 181 -32.86 26.03 -46.58
C SER A 181 -32.91 25.74 -45.06
N LEU A 182 -33.89 26.33 -44.37
CA LEU A 182 -34.47 25.76 -43.15
C LEU A 182 -35.80 25.08 -43.48
N SER A 183 -35.74 23.82 -43.93
CA SER A 183 -36.90 22.93 -43.90
C SER A 183 -36.51 21.45 -43.95
N GLU A 184 -36.00 20.90 -42.85
CA GLU A 184 -36.09 19.47 -42.58
C GLU A 184 -36.17 19.30 -41.07
N GLY A 185 -37.17 18.57 -40.59
CA GLY A 185 -37.27 18.22 -39.17
C GLY A 185 -35.97 17.58 -38.69
N ILE A 186 -35.67 17.67 -37.39
CA ILE A 186 -34.52 16.98 -36.80
C ILE A 186 -34.71 15.49 -37.10
N GLU A 187 -34.00 14.99 -38.11
CA GLU A 187 -34.05 13.59 -38.53
C GLU A 187 -33.44 12.78 -37.39
N THR A 188 -34.25 11.89 -36.82
CA THR A 188 -33.92 11.10 -35.62
C THR A 188 -33.78 9.62 -35.96
N ASP A 189 -34.07 9.22 -37.20
CA ASP A 189 -33.88 7.87 -37.69
C ASP A 189 -32.40 7.60 -37.99
N PRO A 190 -31.72 6.69 -37.26
CA PRO A 190 -30.30 6.42 -37.43
C PRO A 190 -29.93 6.00 -38.86
N VAL A 191 -30.81 5.28 -39.57
CA VAL A 191 -30.53 4.81 -40.94
C VAL A 191 -30.43 5.99 -41.90
N LYS A 192 -31.38 6.92 -41.83
CA LYS A 192 -31.37 8.12 -42.67
C LYS A 192 -30.26 9.09 -42.30
N ILE A 193 -29.90 9.17 -41.02
CA ILE A 193 -28.75 9.96 -40.56
C ILE A 193 -27.46 9.40 -41.17
N ILE A 194 -27.29 8.07 -41.18
CA ILE A 194 -26.14 7.41 -41.81
C ILE A 194 -26.12 7.67 -43.31
N GLU A 195 -27.24 7.49 -44.02
CA GLU A 195 -27.32 7.77 -45.47
C GLU A 195 -26.96 9.22 -45.79
N LYS A 196 -27.47 10.17 -44.99
CA LYS A 196 -27.17 11.60 -45.13
C LYS A 196 -25.69 11.90 -44.92
N PHE A 197 -25.07 11.38 -43.85
CA PHE A 197 -23.64 11.60 -43.61
C PHE A 197 -22.77 10.85 -44.61
N THR A 198 -23.18 9.67 -45.07
CA THR A 198 -22.49 8.93 -46.13
C THR A 198 -22.45 9.74 -47.43
N ALA A 199 -23.58 10.34 -47.82
CA ALA A 199 -23.63 11.22 -48.98
C ALA A 199 -22.74 12.46 -48.82
N GLN A 200 -22.72 13.06 -47.62
CA GLN A 200 -21.85 14.21 -47.30
C GLN A 200 -20.37 13.86 -47.35
N ILE A 201 -19.96 12.73 -46.76
CA ILE A 201 -18.58 12.22 -46.79
C ILE A 201 -18.15 11.98 -48.25
N ASN A 202 -18.98 11.33 -49.05
CA ASN A 202 -18.68 11.06 -50.46
C ASN A 202 -18.55 12.33 -51.31
N ALA A 203 -19.28 13.40 -50.96
CA ALA A 203 -19.25 14.69 -51.65
C ALA A 203 -18.05 15.57 -51.27
N CYS A 204 -17.31 15.24 -50.20
CA CYS A 204 -16.14 16.00 -49.79
C CYS A 204 -14.97 15.86 -50.77
N THR A 205 -14.30 16.98 -51.03
CA THR A 205 -13.15 17.08 -51.96
C THR A 205 -11.84 17.50 -51.27
N SER A 206 -11.84 17.67 -49.94
CA SER A 206 -10.68 18.10 -49.15
C SER A 206 -10.64 17.36 -47.81
N ASN A 207 -9.44 17.09 -47.30
CA ASN A 207 -9.23 16.40 -46.01
C ASN A 207 -9.88 17.15 -44.85
N ASP A 208 -9.80 18.48 -44.84
CA ASP A 208 -10.35 19.32 -43.77
C ASP A 208 -11.87 19.22 -43.68
N THR A 209 -12.56 19.11 -44.83
CA THR A 209 -14.03 19.01 -44.85
C THR A 209 -14.51 17.62 -44.43
N VAL A 210 -13.75 16.57 -44.77
CA VAL A 210 -13.99 15.20 -44.30
C VAL A 210 -13.79 15.10 -42.77
N LEU A 211 -12.71 15.68 -42.25
CA LEU A 211 -12.44 15.68 -40.80
C LEU A 211 -13.45 16.51 -40.00
N ALA A 212 -13.94 17.62 -40.55
CA ALA A 212 -14.98 18.42 -39.90
C ALA A 212 -16.27 17.63 -39.68
N LEU A 213 -16.66 16.76 -40.63
CA LEU A 213 -17.85 15.91 -40.51
C LEU A 213 -17.76 14.94 -39.34
N ARG A 214 -16.55 14.48 -38.97
CA ARG A 214 -16.33 13.59 -37.82
C ARG A 214 -16.89 14.17 -36.54
N HIS A 215 -16.63 15.46 -36.27
CA HIS A 215 -17.14 16.12 -35.07
C HIS A 215 -18.66 16.29 -35.10
N VAL A 216 -19.24 16.49 -36.29
CA VAL A 216 -20.68 16.73 -36.47
C VAL A 216 -21.50 15.46 -36.24
N PHE A 217 -21.13 14.32 -36.84
CA PHE A 217 -21.88 13.09 -36.61
C PHE A 217 -21.57 12.46 -35.24
N MET A 218 -20.40 12.70 -34.64
CA MET A 218 -20.10 12.27 -33.25
C MET A 218 -20.97 13.01 -32.22
N ALA A 219 -21.31 14.26 -32.49
CA ALA A 219 -22.23 15.04 -31.66
C ALA A 219 -23.71 14.73 -31.95
N ASN A 220 -24.01 13.90 -32.95
CA ASN A 220 -25.35 13.47 -33.27
C ASN A 220 -25.80 12.41 -32.25
N GLY A 221 -26.48 12.85 -31.19
CA GLY A 221 -26.93 12.01 -30.08
C GLY A 221 -27.96 10.93 -30.42
N HIS A 222 -28.18 10.65 -31.72
CA HIS A 222 -29.09 9.62 -32.22
C HIS A 222 -28.35 8.46 -32.94
N LEU A 223 -27.01 8.41 -32.85
CA LEU A 223 -26.21 7.33 -33.41
C LEU A 223 -25.64 6.43 -32.31
N ASP A 224 -25.95 5.13 -32.40
CA ASP A 224 -25.29 4.10 -31.60
C ASP A 224 -23.84 3.88 -32.02
N ARG A 225 -23.06 3.22 -31.15
CA ARG A 225 -21.64 2.93 -31.34
C ARG A 225 -21.31 2.30 -32.69
N GLU A 226 -22.11 1.35 -33.15
CA GLU A 226 -21.87 0.65 -34.44
C GLU A 226 -22.04 1.60 -35.63
N HIS A 227 -23.04 2.48 -35.59
CA HIS A 227 -23.28 3.49 -36.62
C HIS A 227 -22.14 4.52 -36.67
N THR A 228 -21.67 4.96 -35.51
CA THR A 228 -20.52 5.85 -35.39
C THR A 228 -19.24 5.21 -35.95
N GLN A 229 -18.99 3.94 -35.66
CA GLN A 229 -17.85 3.21 -36.20
C GLN A 229 -17.92 3.07 -37.72
N HIS A 230 -19.11 2.80 -38.26
CA HIS A 230 -19.31 2.74 -39.71
C HIS A 230 -18.99 4.07 -40.41
N LEU A 231 -19.49 5.20 -39.88
CA LEU A 231 -19.20 6.53 -40.44
C LEU A 231 -17.72 6.92 -40.28
N CYS A 232 -17.07 6.54 -39.17
CA CYS A 232 -15.62 6.69 -39.03
C CYS A 232 -14.85 5.94 -40.10
N LYS A 233 -15.23 4.70 -40.39
CA LYS A 233 -14.59 3.90 -41.44
C LYS A 233 -14.76 4.55 -42.81
N LEU A 234 -15.96 5.03 -43.15
CA LEU A 234 -16.19 5.76 -44.40
C LEU A 234 -15.37 7.06 -44.49
N THR A 235 -15.19 7.74 -43.36
CA THR A 235 -14.34 8.95 -43.27
C THR A 235 -12.88 8.60 -43.55
N GLU A 236 -12.37 7.51 -42.96
CA GLU A 236 -11.01 7.01 -43.17
C GLU A 236 -10.79 6.54 -44.61
N ASP A 237 -11.74 5.80 -45.19
CA ASP A 237 -11.72 5.37 -46.59
C ASP A 237 -11.70 6.58 -47.54
N LYS A 238 -12.44 7.64 -47.23
CA LYS A 238 -12.46 8.88 -48.03
C LYS A 238 -11.16 9.68 -47.91
N LEU A 239 -10.56 9.75 -46.71
CA LEU A 239 -9.25 10.38 -46.52
C LEU A 239 -8.15 9.63 -47.26
N LEU A 240 -8.23 8.30 -47.28
CA LEU A 240 -7.34 7.44 -48.05
C LEU A 240 -7.49 7.66 -49.57
N GLU A 241 -8.70 7.91 -50.06
CA GLU A 241 -8.96 8.26 -51.47
C GLU A 241 -8.39 9.64 -51.85
N LEU A 242 -8.55 10.64 -50.97
CA LEU A 242 -8.14 12.03 -51.21
C LEU A 242 -6.63 12.25 -51.05
N ASP A 243 -5.99 11.57 -50.10
CA ASP A 243 -4.56 11.66 -49.85
C ASP A 243 -3.96 10.30 -49.43
N PRO A 244 -3.65 9.44 -50.43
CA PRO A 244 -3.07 8.13 -50.17
C PRO A 244 -1.71 8.19 -49.48
N GLU A 245 -0.89 9.22 -49.71
CA GLU A 245 0.45 9.30 -49.11
C GLU A 245 0.40 9.57 -47.60
N GLN A 246 -0.56 10.40 -47.16
CA GLN A 246 -0.75 10.70 -45.74
C GLN A 246 -1.52 9.62 -44.99
N TYR A 247 -2.52 8.99 -45.63
CA TYR A 247 -3.48 8.11 -44.96
C TYR A 247 -3.37 6.63 -45.32
N THR A 248 -2.48 6.23 -46.24
CA THR A 248 -2.11 4.80 -46.34
C THR A 248 -1.54 4.36 -44.99
N PRO A 249 -2.02 3.23 -44.44
CA PRO A 249 -1.40 2.65 -43.26
C PRO A 249 0.09 2.47 -43.57
N LYS A 250 0.95 3.22 -42.86
CA LYS A 250 2.38 3.02 -42.95
C LYS A 250 2.62 1.58 -42.52
N LEU A 251 2.93 0.73 -43.49
CA LEU A 251 3.53 -0.57 -43.23
C LEU A 251 4.85 -0.28 -42.54
N GLU A 252 4.81 -0.19 -41.22
CA GLU A 252 5.98 -0.43 -40.40
C GLU A 252 6.57 -1.75 -40.90
N SER A 253 7.88 -1.69 -41.15
CA SER A 253 8.70 -2.79 -41.63
C SER A 253 8.33 -4.15 -41.02
N PRO A 254 8.47 -5.27 -41.75
CA PRO A 254 7.97 -6.58 -41.33
C PRO A 254 8.82 -7.26 -40.22
N SER A 255 9.29 -6.55 -39.20
CA SER A 255 10.05 -7.14 -38.09
C SER A 255 9.22 -7.52 -36.85
N GLU A 256 7.89 -7.48 -36.91
CA GLU A 256 7.03 -7.87 -35.78
C GLU A 256 5.88 -8.83 -36.17
N ASN A 257 6.04 -9.64 -37.21
CA ASN A 257 5.26 -10.87 -37.28
C ASN A 257 6.01 -11.92 -36.47
N LEU A 258 5.58 -12.16 -35.23
CA LEU A 258 5.98 -13.32 -34.42
C LEU A 258 6.03 -14.55 -35.34
N SER A 259 7.21 -15.14 -35.49
CA SER A 259 7.36 -16.27 -36.40
C SER A 259 6.49 -17.44 -35.95
N ILE A 260 6.13 -18.35 -36.86
CA ILE A 260 5.33 -19.54 -36.50
C ILE A 260 6.05 -20.33 -35.38
N GLU A 261 7.38 -20.34 -35.38
CA GLU A 261 8.17 -20.95 -34.32
C GLU A 261 8.06 -20.21 -32.98
N GLU A 262 8.01 -18.88 -32.97
CA GLU A 262 7.80 -18.08 -31.75
C GLU A 262 6.39 -18.29 -31.18
N LEU A 263 5.37 -18.37 -32.04
CA LEU A 263 4.00 -18.67 -31.62
C LEU A 263 3.89 -20.07 -31.01
N GLN A 264 4.56 -21.08 -31.61
CA GLN A 264 4.61 -22.42 -31.03
C GLN A 264 5.35 -22.45 -29.69
N ARG A 265 6.43 -21.67 -29.54
CA ARG A 265 7.14 -21.54 -28.27
C ARG A 265 6.25 -20.93 -27.19
N LEU A 266 5.58 -19.84 -27.51
CA LEU A 266 4.66 -19.15 -26.59
C LEU A 266 3.48 -20.04 -26.20
N GLN A 267 2.94 -20.82 -27.14
CA GLN A 267 1.89 -21.79 -26.83
C GLN A 267 2.38 -22.87 -25.84
N ALA A 268 3.56 -23.45 -26.07
CA ALA A 268 4.14 -24.44 -25.18
C ALA A 268 4.42 -23.87 -23.78
N GLU A 269 4.88 -22.63 -23.70
CA GLU A 269 5.10 -21.90 -22.45
C GLU A 269 3.78 -21.64 -21.70
N ALA A 270 2.75 -21.20 -22.41
CA ALA A 270 1.41 -20.99 -21.83
C ALA A 270 0.80 -22.30 -21.33
N GLU A 271 0.89 -23.39 -22.10
CA GLU A 271 0.43 -24.72 -21.68
C GLU A 271 1.17 -25.19 -20.42
N LYS A 272 2.50 -24.99 -20.35
CA LYS A 272 3.29 -25.31 -19.16
C LYS A 272 2.83 -24.51 -17.95
N LEU A 273 2.66 -23.19 -18.08
CA LEU A 273 2.17 -22.33 -16.99
C LEU A 273 0.78 -22.74 -16.50
N VAL A 274 -0.12 -23.10 -17.40
CA VAL A 274 -1.46 -23.61 -17.04
C VAL A 274 -1.35 -24.90 -16.24
N THR A 275 -0.47 -25.84 -16.63
CA THR A 275 -0.27 -27.07 -15.87
C THR A 275 0.34 -26.84 -14.49
N GLU A 276 1.32 -25.94 -14.38
CA GLU A 276 1.97 -25.57 -13.11
C GLU A 276 0.96 -24.92 -12.15
N ASN A 277 0.15 -23.98 -12.65
CA ASN A 277 -0.92 -23.36 -11.87
C ASN A 277 -1.95 -24.39 -11.38
N ARG A 278 -2.36 -25.32 -12.25
CA ARG A 278 -3.30 -26.38 -11.86
C ARG A 278 -2.74 -27.29 -10.75
N LEU A 279 -1.45 -27.61 -10.81
CA LEU A 279 -0.79 -28.40 -9.77
C LEU A 279 -0.68 -27.62 -8.45
N ALA A 280 -0.40 -26.32 -8.51
CA ALA A 280 -0.37 -25.46 -7.33
C ALA A 280 -1.76 -25.33 -6.67
N GLU A 281 -2.81 -25.14 -7.47
CA GLU A 281 -4.19 -25.12 -6.98
C GLU A 281 -4.59 -26.44 -6.32
N GLN A 282 -4.23 -27.57 -6.92
CA GLN A 282 -4.49 -28.89 -6.35
C GLN A 282 -3.75 -29.10 -5.03
N ALA A 283 -2.47 -28.70 -4.95
CA ALA A 283 -1.67 -28.80 -3.73
C ALA A 283 -2.25 -27.91 -2.60
N GLU A 284 -2.71 -26.70 -2.91
CA GLU A 284 -3.35 -25.81 -1.94
C GLU A 284 -4.68 -26.38 -1.46
N SER A 285 -5.50 -26.94 -2.37
CA SER A 285 -6.76 -27.60 -2.04
C SER A 285 -6.55 -28.79 -1.09
N GLU A 286 -5.55 -29.64 -1.36
CA GLU A 286 -5.19 -30.78 -0.51
C GLU A 286 -4.69 -30.32 0.87
N TYR A 287 -3.87 -29.27 0.92
CA TYR A 287 -3.43 -28.66 2.17
C TYR A 287 -4.62 -28.15 2.99
N GLN A 288 -5.54 -27.40 2.39
CA GLN A 288 -6.72 -26.85 3.07
C GLN A 288 -7.65 -27.96 3.59
N ALA A 289 -7.88 -29.01 2.79
CA ALA A 289 -8.69 -30.15 3.19
C ALA A 289 -8.08 -30.87 4.41
N LEU A 290 -6.77 -31.15 4.37
CA LEU A 290 -6.06 -31.82 5.47
C LEU A 290 -5.98 -30.92 6.72
N LEU A 291 -5.78 -29.61 6.56
CA LEU A 291 -5.81 -28.66 7.68
C LEU A 291 -7.16 -28.67 8.37
N LYS A 292 -8.26 -28.64 7.60
CA LYS A 292 -9.61 -28.68 8.16
C LYS A 292 -9.84 -29.96 8.97
N GLU A 293 -9.46 -31.11 8.42
CA GLU A 293 -9.57 -32.41 9.11
C GLU A 293 -8.76 -32.43 10.41
N LEU A 294 -7.51 -31.96 10.39
CA LEU A 294 -6.66 -31.93 11.57
C LEU A 294 -7.17 -30.97 12.65
N LEU A 295 -7.71 -29.81 12.27
CA LEU A 295 -8.31 -28.86 13.20
C LEU A 295 -9.56 -29.45 13.88
N GLU A 296 -10.40 -30.16 13.11
CA GLU A 296 -11.56 -30.87 13.65
C GLU A 296 -11.13 -32.00 14.60
N GLY A 297 -10.09 -32.75 14.24
CA GLY A 297 -9.47 -33.76 15.11
C GLY A 297 -8.97 -33.17 16.43
N VAL A 298 -8.28 -32.03 16.38
CA VAL A 298 -7.82 -31.32 17.58
C VAL A 298 -8.98 -30.83 18.44
N ALA A 299 -10.04 -30.28 17.83
CA ALA A 299 -11.21 -29.81 18.58
C ALA A 299 -11.92 -30.95 19.33
N ASN A 300 -11.99 -32.14 18.73
CA ASN A 300 -12.66 -33.31 19.28
C ASN A 300 -11.78 -34.15 20.22
N ALA A 301 -10.46 -33.94 20.20
CA ALA A 301 -9.53 -34.65 21.07
C ALA A 301 -9.83 -34.37 22.55
N SER A 302 -9.82 -35.44 23.35
CA SER A 302 -10.19 -35.41 24.77
C SER A 302 -8.98 -35.52 25.69
N THR A 303 -7.81 -35.87 25.15
CA THR A 303 -6.57 -35.98 25.93
C THR A 303 -5.44 -35.15 25.33
N PRO A 304 -4.50 -34.64 26.16
CA PRO A 304 -3.30 -33.98 25.65
C PRO A 304 -2.46 -34.81 24.67
N ALA A 305 -2.47 -36.14 24.83
CA ALA A 305 -1.75 -37.06 23.93
C ALA A 305 -2.39 -37.11 22.53
N GLU A 306 -3.72 -37.17 22.46
CA GLU A 306 -4.47 -37.12 21.20
C GLU A 306 -4.23 -35.80 20.47
N VAL A 307 -4.32 -34.67 21.18
CA VAL A 307 -4.06 -33.33 20.63
C VAL A 307 -2.66 -33.25 20.01
N ASN A 308 -1.64 -33.71 20.73
CA ASN A 308 -0.26 -33.67 20.24
C ASN A 308 0.00 -34.63 19.07
N SER A 309 -0.79 -35.70 18.94
CA SER A 309 -0.61 -36.69 17.86
C SER A 309 -0.83 -36.08 16.47
N HIS A 310 -1.65 -35.04 16.34
CA HIS A 310 -1.94 -34.38 15.06
C HIS A 310 -0.72 -33.71 14.43
N THR A 311 0.30 -33.36 15.22
CA THR A 311 1.54 -32.75 14.72
C THR A 311 2.28 -33.65 13.71
N ARG A 312 2.13 -34.97 13.80
CA ARG A 312 2.83 -35.95 12.95
C ARG A 312 2.46 -35.85 11.46
N TYR A 313 1.25 -35.37 11.16
CA TYR A 313 0.73 -35.24 9.79
C TYR A 313 1.24 -33.98 9.08
N THR A 314 1.92 -33.09 9.82
CA THR A 314 2.40 -31.81 9.30
C THR A 314 3.89 -31.80 8.94
N LYS A 315 4.53 -32.98 8.84
CA LYS A 315 5.94 -33.09 8.44
C LYS A 315 6.27 -32.43 7.09
N PRO A 316 5.45 -32.53 6.02
CA PRO A 316 5.76 -31.90 4.75
C PRO A 316 5.38 -30.41 4.69
N TRP A 317 4.76 -29.86 5.74
CA TRP A 317 4.26 -28.49 5.74
C TRP A 317 5.33 -27.47 6.11
N THR A 318 5.25 -26.30 5.48
CA THR A 318 6.07 -25.13 5.86
C THR A 318 5.69 -24.61 7.25
N GLU A 319 6.57 -23.83 7.88
CA GLU A 319 6.28 -23.25 9.21
C GLU A 319 5.01 -22.39 9.22
N LEU A 320 4.75 -21.66 8.13
CA LEU A 320 3.54 -20.85 7.96
C LEU A 320 2.29 -21.73 7.89
N GLN A 321 2.33 -22.82 7.13
CA GLN A 321 1.23 -23.78 7.02
C GLN A 321 0.94 -24.52 8.35
N ARG A 322 1.96 -24.74 9.18
CA ARG A 322 1.81 -25.41 10.48
C ARG A 322 1.21 -24.51 11.56
N LYS A 323 1.42 -23.20 11.46
CA LYS A 323 0.99 -22.20 12.44
C LYS A 323 -0.49 -22.30 12.87
N PRO A 324 -1.49 -22.39 11.96
CA PRO A 324 -2.89 -22.49 12.38
C PRO A 324 -3.17 -23.74 13.23
N LEU A 325 -2.62 -24.89 12.85
CA LEU A 325 -2.78 -26.14 13.61
C LEU A 325 -2.09 -26.06 14.97
N LEU A 326 -0.86 -25.54 15.03
CA LEU A 326 -0.13 -25.40 16.29
C LEU A 326 -0.85 -24.47 17.28
N ASN A 327 -1.45 -23.39 16.80
CA ASN A 327 -2.26 -22.50 17.64
C ASN A 327 -3.50 -23.21 18.19
N ALA A 328 -4.19 -24.00 17.36
CA ALA A 328 -5.33 -24.79 17.79
C ALA A 328 -4.94 -25.86 18.82
N ILE A 329 -3.80 -26.52 18.60
CA ILE A 329 -3.21 -27.49 19.54
C ILE A 329 -2.91 -26.82 20.89
N HIS A 330 -2.20 -25.70 20.90
CA HIS A 330 -1.90 -24.98 22.16
C HIS A 330 -3.16 -24.57 22.91
N LYS A 331 -4.14 -24.02 22.19
CA LYS A 331 -5.44 -23.65 22.76
C LYS A 331 -6.14 -24.86 23.38
N ARG A 332 -6.20 -25.98 22.65
CA ARG A 332 -6.85 -27.19 23.15
C ARG A 332 -6.13 -27.80 24.35
N LEU A 333 -4.79 -27.81 24.34
CA LEU A 333 -4.00 -28.25 25.49
C LEU A 333 -4.26 -27.38 26.73
N GLN A 334 -4.46 -26.08 26.55
CA GLN A 334 -4.84 -25.17 27.62
C GLN A 334 -6.25 -25.46 28.15
N GLU A 335 -7.20 -25.81 27.28
CA GLU A 335 -8.57 -26.22 27.66
C GLU A 335 -8.62 -27.57 28.39
N LEU A 336 -7.76 -28.51 28.00
CA LEU A 336 -7.65 -29.84 28.63
C LEU A 336 -6.79 -29.84 29.90
N ALA A 337 -6.09 -28.75 30.19
CA ALA A 337 -5.41 -28.60 31.47
C ALA A 337 -6.46 -28.53 32.60
N PRO A 338 -6.27 -29.24 33.72
CA PRO A 338 -7.22 -29.19 34.82
C PRO A 338 -7.40 -27.74 35.29
N ALA A 339 -8.65 -27.38 35.60
CA ALA A 339 -9.05 -26.05 36.08
C ALA A 339 -8.52 -25.79 37.50
N GLU A 340 -7.21 -25.74 37.66
CA GLU A 340 -6.50 -25.32 38.87
C GLU A 340 -5.04 -24.99 38.53
N ALA A 341 -4.87 -24.06 37.60
CA ALA A 341 -3.64 -23.28 37.47
C ALA A 341 -3.97 -21.95 36.77
N GLU A 342 -4.70 -21.07 37.46
CA GLU A 342 -4.26 -19.69 37.43
C GLU A 342 -2.79 -19.72 37.85
N ILE A 343 -1.87 -19.67 36.88
CA ILE A 343 -0.49 -19.37 37.17
C ILE A 343 -0.48 -17.90 37.61
N LYS A 344 -0.82 -17.66 38.89
CA LYS A 344 -0.23 -16.56 39.64
C LYS A 344 1.25 -16.88 39.64
N MET A 345 1.96 -16.48 38.59
CA MET A 345 3.41 -16.40 38.66
C MET A 345 3.70 -15.68 39.97
N PRO A 346 4.44 -16.29 40.91
CA PRO A 346 4.78 -15.58 42.12
C PRO A 346 5.41 -14.24 41.70
N PRO A 347 5.01 -13.12 42.31
CA PRO A 347 5.50 -11.80 41.92
C PRO A 347 7.02 -11.84 41.82
N SER A 348 7.60 -11.16 40.82
CA SER A 348 9.05 -11.24 40.59
C SER A 348 9.82 -10.98 41.89
N LEU A 349 10.99 -11.58 42.06
CA LEU A 349 11.81 -11.41 43.28
C LEU A 349 12.05 -9.92 43.61
N MET A 350 12.19 -9.07 42.60
CA MET A 350 12.24 -7.61 42.75
C MET A 350 10.99 -7.03 43.43
N VAL A 351 9.81 -7.44 42.98
CA VAL A 351 8.51 -6.99 43.54
C VAL A 351 8.33 -7.52 44.96
N GLN A 352 8.83 -8.73 45.26
CA GLN A 352 8.82 -9.27 46.62
C GLN A 352 9.74 -8.46 47.55
N ILE A 353 10.93 -8.08 47.09
CA ILE A 353 11.87 -7.23 47.85
C ILE A 353 11.25 -5.85 48.11
N GLN A 354 10.65 -5.21 47.11
CA GLN A 354 10.06 -3.87 47.26
C GLN A 354 8.86 -3.84 48.22
N ASN A 355 8.13 -4.95 48.34
CA ASN A 355 6.95 -5.04 49.21
C ASN A 355 7.21 -5.84 50.50
N ALA A 356 8.48 -6.07 50.85
CA ALA A 356 8.82 -6.82 52.06
C ALA A 356 8.23 -6.09 53.30
N PRO A 357 7.41 -6.78 54.13
CA PRO A 357 6.71 -6.14 55.23
C PRO A 357 7.62 -5.80 56.43
N ASP A 358 8.71 -6.53 56.62
CA ASP A 358 9.61 -6.37 57.76
C ASP A 358 11.06 -6.79 57.42
N LEU A 359 11.98 -6.52 58.33
CA LEU A 359 13.40 -6.82 58.14
C LEU A 359 13.67 -8.32 58.02
N THR A 360 12.89 -9.15 58.72
CA THR A 360 13.06 -10.62 58.75
C THR A 360 12.72 -11.24 57.40
N THR A 361 11.64 -10.78 56.78
CA THR A 361 11.21 -11.19 55.45
C THR A 361 12.15 -10.67 54.37
N LEU A 362 12.69 -9.46 54.54
CA LEU A 362 13.71 -8.90 53.64
C LEU A 362 15.04 -9.68 53.70
N ASP A 363 15.48 -10.12 54.89
CA ASP A 363 16.69 -10.94 55.07
C ASP A 363 16.58 -12.29 54.36
N ALA A 364 15.40 -12.93 54.40
CA ALA A 364 15.16 -14.17 53.66
C ALA A 364 15.24 -13.97 52.14
N LEU A 365 14.68 -12.86 51.63
CA LEU A 365 14.75 -12.51 50.21
C LEU A 365 16.17 -12.14 49.77
N GLU A 366 17.00 -11.59 50.65
CA GLU A 366 18.42 -11.32 50.38
C GLU A 366 19.22 -12.63 50.15
N ILE A 367 18.91 -13.68 50.90
CA ILE A 367 19.47 -15.02 50.66
C ILE A 367 19.05 -15.50 49.26
N ASP A 368 17.78 -15.34 48.88
CA ASP A 368 17.30 -15.73 47.55
C ASP A 368 17.97 -14.92 46.43
N VAL A 369 18.32 -13.66 46.65
CA VAL A 369 19.10 -12.85 45.70
C VAL A 369 20.49 -13.47 45.47
N SER A 370 21.14 -13.95 46.52
CA SER A 370 22.47 -14.58 46.41
C SER A 370 22.48 -15.87 45.59
N THR A 371 21.33 -16.52 45.44
CA THR A 371 21.17 -17.71 44.59
C THR A 371 20.94 -17.38 43.10
N ARG A 372 20.76 -16.10 42.73
CA ARG A 372 20.52 -15.66 41.35
C ARG A 372 21.82 -15.53 40.55
N HIS A 373 21.68 -15.41 39.23
CA HIS A 373 22.82 -15.23 38.33
C HIS A 373 23.60 -13.95 38.66
N ALA A 374 24.93 -14.01 38.60
CA ALA A 374 25.85 -12.94 39.04
C ALA A 374 25.54 -11.56 38.41
N ASP A 375 25.09 -11.53 37.15
CA ASP A 375 24.76 -10.29 36.45
C ASP A 375 23.54 -9.54 37.04
N ILE A 376 22.62 -10.26 37.69
CA ILE A 376 21.37 -9.68 38.21
C ILE A 376 21.47 -9.35 39.70
N GLN A 377 22.40 -9.98 40.42
CA GLN A 377 22.56 -9.78 41.86
C GLN A 377 22.81 -8.31 42.25
N PRO A 378 23.67 -7.53 41.57
CA PRO A 378 23.91 -6.13 41.94
C PRO A 378 22.64 -5.28 41.88
N LYS A 379 21.78 -5.54 40.88
CA LYS A 379 20.51 -4.82 40.71
C LYS A 379 19.51 -5.16 41.80
N LEU A 380 19.36 -6.45 42.13
CA LEU A 380 18.46 -6.90 43.19
C LEU A 380 18.94 -6.46 44.58
N MET A 381 20.25 -6.52 44.84
CA MET A 381 20.84 -5.99 46.07
C MET A 381 20.65 -4.47 46.24
N GLY A 382 20.56 -3.73 45.13
CA GLY A 382 20.16 -2.32 45.14
C GLY A 382 18.76 -2.13 45.75
N TYR A 383 17.78 -2.94 45.33
CA TYR A 383 16.43 -2.90 45.89
C TYR A 383 16.37 -3.36 47.35
N VAL A 384 17.18 -4.35 47.75
CA VAL A 384 17.28 -4.79 49.15
C VAL A 384 17.76 -3.65 50.04
N LYS A 385 18.83 -2.95 49.65
CA LYS A 385 19.36 -1.80 50.40
C LYS A 385 18.34 -0.67 50.52
N GLN A 386 17.63 -0.37 49.43
CA GLN A 386 16.59 0.64 49.43
C GLN A 386 15.45 0.28 50.38
N ARG A 387 14.94 -0.96 50.31
CA ARG A 387 13.85 -1.40 51.19
C ARG A 387 14.27 -1.47 52.66
N ARG A 388 15.51 -1.90 52.95
CA ARG A 388 16.05 -1.95 54.31
C ARG A 388 16.05 -0.57 54.96
N PHE A 389 16.50 0.45 54.21
CA PHE A 389 16.47 1.84 54.65
C PHE A 389 15.03 2.34 54.91
N GLU A 390 14.08 2.00 54.04
CA GLU A 390 12.66 2.36 54.23
C GLU A 390 12.09 1.75 55.52
N LEU A 391 12.37 0.47 55.78
CA LEU A 391 11.87 -0.24 56.97
C LEU A 391 12.52 0.25 58.27
N GLU A 392 13.82 0.57 58.25
CA GLU A 392 14.54 1.12 59.41
C GLU A 392 14.03 2.53 59.79
N ASN A 393 13.72 3.36 58.81
CA ASN A 393 13.14 4.68 59.05
C ASN A 393 11.69 4.61 59.53
N GLN A 394 10.88 3.70 58.98
CA GLN A 394 9.50 3.47 59.44
C GLN A 394 9.44 2.93 60.87
N ALA A 395 10.39 2.07 61.27
CA ALA A 395 10.51 1.60 62.64
C ALA A 395 10.93 2.72 63.62
N SER A 396 11.69 3.71 63.13
CA SER A 396 12.15 4.86 63.91
C SER A 396 11.08 5.94 64.11
N GLU A 397 10.11 6.06 63.19
CA GLU A 397 8.95 6.96 63.33
C GLU A 397 7.81 6.38 64.17
N ALA A 398 7.80 5.06 64.40
CA ALA A 398 6.78 4.35 65.16
C ALA A 398 7.15 4.09 66.64
N SER A 399 8.36 4.47 67.09
CA SER A 399 8.78 4.53 68.50
C SER A 399 8.76 5.97 69.00
#